data_AF-A0A8C8UNC7-F1
#
_entry.id   AF-A0A8C8UNC7-F1
#
_cell.length_a   1.000
_cell.length_b   1.000
_cell.length_c   1.000
_cell.angle_alpha   90.00
_cell.angle_beta   90.00
_cell.angle_gamma   90.00
#
_symmetry.space_group_name_H-M   'P 1'
#
loop_
_entity.id
_entity.type
_entity.pdbx_description
1 polymer ?
#
loop_
_entity_poly.entity_id
_entity_poly.type
_entity_poly.pdbx_seq_one_letter_code
_entity_poly.pdbx_strand_id
1 'polypeptide(L)'
;VGVVFLELVEYVRVAWEKSNQILVLGLDGAGKTSVLQSLASNRVQHSVAPTQGFNEVCIHTEGSQLEFLEIGGSEPFRSYWDKYLPNGWLLIFVVDSADHERLPEAKKCLHQLLEQNPRLPLVVFANKQ
;
A
#
# COMPACT_ATOMS: atom_id res chain seq x y z
N VAL A 1 2.58 6.39 15.03
CA VAL A 1 1.86 6.11 13.76
C VAL A 1 1.26 7.36 13.12
N GLY A 2 0.93 8.43 13.88
CA GLY A 2 0.34 9.66 13.30
C GLY A 2 1.26 10.56 12.46
N VAL A 3 2.59 10.50 12.64
CA VAL A 3 3.54 11.41 11.96
C VAL A 3 3.74 11.03 10.49
N VAL A 4 3.98 9.75 10.20
CA VAL A 4 4.17 9.24 8.82
C VAL A 4 2.93 9.47 7.95
N PHE A 5 1.73 9.39 8.54
CA PHE A 5 0.49 9.65 7.82
C PHE A 5 0.33 11.12 7.44
N LEU A 6 0.65 12.04 8.35
CA LEU A 6 0.58 13.48 8.06
C LEU A 6 1.59 13.88 6.99
N GLU A 7 2.82 13.36 7.06
CA GLU A 7 3.83 13.56 6.01
C GLU A 7 3.39 13.00 4.66
N LEU A 8 2.76 11.82 4.64
CA LEU A 8 2.19 11.23 3.44
C LEU A 8 1.06 12.11 2.87
N VAL A 9 0.15 12.58 3.71
CA VAL A 9 -0.96 13.45 3.31
C VAL A 9 -0.45 14.80 2.80
N GLU A 10 0.56 15.39 3.43
CA GLU A 10 1.20 16.62 2.96
C GLU A 10 1.92 16.42 1.62
N TYR A 11 2.68 15.33 1.48
CA TYR A 11 3.32 14.97 0.21
C TYR A 11 2.28 14.78 -0.90
N VAL A 12 1.17 14.08 -0.62
CA VAL A 12 0.07 13.87 -1.58
C VAL A 12 -0.65 15.17 -1.91
N ARG A 13 -0.88 16.05 -0.93
CA ARG A 13 -1.50 17.37 -1.13
C ARG A 13 -0.68 18.26 -2.06
N VAL A 14 0.66 18.22 -1.96
CA VAL A 14 1.55 19.07 -2.76
C VAL A 14 1.60 18.64 -4.23
N ALA A 15 1.34 17.38 -4.54
CA ALA A 15 1.60 16.82 -5.87
C ALA A 15 0.32 16.56 -6.71
N TRP A 16 -0.76 17.30 -6.45
CA TRP A 16 -2.10 17.03 -6.97
C TRP A 16 -2.45 17.73 -8.30
N GLU A 17 -2.66 16.94 -9.37
CA GLU A 17 -3.68 17.19 -10.40
C GLU A 17 -4.32 15.86 -10.86
N LYS A 18 -5.65 15.77 -10.70
CA LYS A 18 -6.59 14.71 -11.13
C LYS A 18 -6.49 13.33 -10.45
N SER A 19 -7.66 12.70 -10.32
CA SER A 19 -7.98 11.36 -9.81
C SER A 19 -6.86 10.32 -9.96
N ASN A 20 -6.12 10.10 -8.87
CA ASN A 20 -4.90 9.30 -8.89
C ASN A 20 -4.98 8.24 -7.78
N GLN A 21 -4.94 6.97 -8.18
CA GLN A 21 -5.07 5.81 -7.31
C GLN A 21 -3.75 5.53 -6.58
N ILE A 22 -3.83 5.33 -5.26
CA ILE A 22 -2.70 4.89 -4.41
C ILE A 22 -2.77 3.36 -4.29
N LEU A 23 -1.71 2.68 -4.70
CA LEU A 23 -1.64 1.22 -4.62
C LEU A 23 -1.07 0.80 -3.26
N VAL A 24 -1.74 -0.15 -2.61
CA VAL A 24 -1.27 -0.76 -1.35
C VAL A 24 -0.94 -2.22 -1.60
N LEU A 25 0.36 -2.53 -1.74
CA LEU A 25 0.87 -3.85 -2.11
C LEU A 25 1.83 -4.40 -1.03
N GLY A 26 2.22 -5.66 -1.16
CA GLY A 26 3.02 -6.39 -0.18
C GLY A 26 2.51 -7.81 0.02
N LEU A 27 3.35 -8.68 0.60
CA LEU A 27 3.00 -10.10 0.80
C LEU A 27 1.75 -10.26 1.67
N ASP A 28 1.08 -11.41 1.55
CA ASP A 28 0.03 -11.79 2.49
C ASP A 28 0.54 -11.81 3.93
N GLY A 29 -0.33 -11.44 4.87
CA GLY A 29 0.05 -11.31 6.28
C GLY A 29 0.89 -10.07 6.61
N ALA A 30 1.40 -9.30 5.64
CA ALA A 30 2.22 -8.10 5.91
C ALA A 30 1.49 -6.99 6.69
N GLY A 31 0.15 -7.02 6.73
CA GLY A 31 -0.68 -6.06 7.46
C GLY A 31 -1.19 -4.88 6.63
N LYS A 32 -1.23 -5.02 5.31
CA LYS A 32 -1.79 -4.03 4.36
C LYS A 32 -3.16 -3.50 4.80
N THR A 33 -4.11 -4.39 5.07
CA THR A 33 -5.47 -4.00 5.47
C THR A 33 -5.47 -3.22 6.79
N SER A 34 -4.69 -3.67 7.78
CA SER A 34 -4.56 -2.99 9.07
C SER A 34 -3.95 -1.58 8.92
N VAL A 35 -2.93 -1.43 8.07
CA VAL A 35 -2.37 -0.11 7.73
C VAL A 35 -3.44 0.76 7.08
N LEU A 36 -4.09 0.27 6.02
CA LEU A 36 -5.10 1.03 5.27
C LEU A 36 -6.27 1.48 6.17
N GLN A 37 -6.77 0.60 7.03
CA GLN A 37 -7.82 0.95 7.99
C GLN A 37 -7.34 1.97 9.04
N SER A 38 -6.09 1.87 9.49
CA SER A 38 -5.50 2.87 10.39
C SER A 38 -5.42 4.25 9.72
N LEU A 39 -5.13 4.32 8.42
CA LEU A 39 -5.14 5.58 7.65
C LEU A 39 -6.58 6.12 7.50
N ALA A 40 -7.55 5.23 7.25
CA ALA A 40 -8.93 5.63 6.96
C ALA A 40 -9.74 6.06 8.19
N SER A 41 -9.59 5.37 9.32
CA SER A 41 -10.49 5.54 10.47
C SER A 41 -9.78 5.88 11.77
N ASN A 42 -8.45 6.03 11.76
CA ASN A 42 -7.62 6.13 12.96
C ASN A 42 -7.88 4.99 13.97
N ARG A 43 -8.32 3.83 13.46
CA ARG A 43 -8.65 2.63 14.23
C ARG A 43 -7.76 1.48 13.75
N VAL A 44 -7.12 0.81 14.69
CA VAL A 44 -6.36 -0.41 14.42
C VAL A 44 -7.31 -1.60 14.57
N GLN A 45 -7.51 -2.39 13.51
CA GLN A 45 -8.13 -3.71 13.64
C GLN A 45 -7.06 -4.78 13.73
N HIS A 46 -7.20 -5.64 14.73
CA HIS A 46 -6.38 -6.81 14.92
C HIS A 46 -7.00 -8.01 14.21
N SER A 47 -6.16 -8.87 13.62
CA SER A 47 -6.55 -10.13 13.01
C SER A 47 -7.49 -10.01 11.80
N VAL A 48 -6.94 -9.58 10.67
CA VAL A 48 -7.62 -9.61 9.36
C VAL A 48 -7.12 -10.84 8.58
N ALA A 49 -8.04 -11.64 8.05
CA ALA A 49 -7.70 -12.73 7.14
C ALA A 49 -7.04 -12.17 5.85
N PRO A 50 -6.19 -12.95 5.13
CA PRO A 50 -5.62 -12.47 3.88
C PRO A 50 -6.69 -12.01 2.89
N THR A 51 -6.51 -10.82 2.32
CA THR A 51 -7.41 -10.27 1.30
C THR A 51 -7.43 -11.18 0.07
N GLN A 52 -8.60 -11.75 -0.22
CA GLN A 52 -8.85 -12.51 -1.43
C GLN A 52 -9.41 -11.60 -2.51
N GLY A 53 -8.53 -10.97 -3.29
CA GLY A 53 -8.89 -10.07 -4.39
C GLY A 53 -8.46 -8.62 -4.14
N PHE A 54 -9.44 -7.72 -4.10
CA PHE A 54 -9.24 -6.27 -4.11
C PHE A 54 -10.03 -5.62 -2.98
N ASN A 55 -9.48 -4.57 -2.40
CA ASN A 55 -10.15 -3.73 -1.42
C ASN A 55 -9.91 -2.25 -1.79
N GLU A 56 -10.99 -1.56 -2.15
CA GLU A 56 -10.98 -0.15 -2.52
C GLU A 56 -11.48 0.70 -1.35
N VAL A 57 -10.70 1.71 -0.97
CA VAL A 57 -11.03 2.60 0.14
C VAL A 57 -10.84 4.05 -0.30
N CYS A 58 -11.91 4.84 -0.20
CA CYS A 58 -11.85 6.28 -0.42
C CYS A 58 -11.73 7.00 0.93
N ILE A 59 -10.70 7.83 1.09
CA ILE A 59 -10.50 8.68 2.26
C ILE A 59 -10.70 10.13 1.84
N HIS A 60 -11.70 10.78 2.44
CA HIS A 60 -11.94 12.20 2.25
C HIS A 60 -11.13 13.00 3.28
N THR A 61 -10.31 13.93 2.81
CA THR A 61 -9.63 14.92 3.64
C THR A 61 -10.15 16.32 3.28
N GLU A 62 -9.87 17.33 4.12
CA GLU A 62 -10.29 18.70 3.86
C GLU A 62 -9.77 19.18 2.49
N GLY A 63 -10.66 19.18 1.49
CA GLY A 63 -10.39 19.62 0.11
C GLY A 63 -9.90 18.55 -0.88
N SER A 64 -9.72 17.28 -0.49
CA SER A 64 -9.27 16.24 -1.44
C SER A 64 -9.82 14.84 -1.12
N GLN A 65 -9.88 13.98 -2.13
CA GLN A 65 -10.29 12.59 -2.03
C GLN A 65 -9.13 11.70 -2.45
N LEU A 66 -8.68 10.81 -1.57
CA LEU A 66 -7.65 9.82 -1.85
C LEU A 66 -8.29 8.46 -2.08
N GLU A 67 -7.94 7.82 -3.19
CA GLU A 67 -8.44 6.49 -3.55
C GLU A 67 -7.32 5.47 -3.35
N PHE A 68 -7.52 4.53 -2.44
CA PHE A 68 -6.59 3.45 -2.17
C PHE A 68 -7.11 2.16 -2.78
N LEU A 69 -6.26 1.46 -3.52
CA LEU A 69 -6.50 0.10 -3.99
C LEU A 69 -5.51 -0.84 -3.31
N GLU A 70 -6.00 -1.61 -2.34
CA GLU A 70 -5.28 -2.75 -1.79
C GLU A 70 -5.54 -3.98 -2.65
N ILE A 71 -4.47 -4.69 -3.02
CA ILE A 71 -4.54 -5.96 -3.72
C ILE A 71 -4.01 -7.08 -2.83
N GLY A 72 -4.66 -8.24 -2.87
CA GLY A 72 -4.25 -9.47 -2.19
C GLY A 72 -2.77 -9.78 -2.39
N GLY A 73 -2.14 -10.28 -1.33
CA GLY A 73 -0.70 -10.56 -1.30
C GLY A 73 -0.29 -12.00 -1.50
N SER A 74 -1.25 -12.93 -1.55
CA SER A 74 -0.97 -14.34 -1.85
C SER A 74 -0.68 -14.51 -3.34
N GLU A 75 0.11 -15.52 -3.71
CA GLU A 75 0.59 -15.73 -5.09
C GLU A 75 -0.47 -15.58 -6.20
N PRO A 76 -1.70 -16.10 -6.08
CA PRO A 76 -2.72 -15.94 -7.13
C PRO A 76 -3.03 -14.47 -7.43
N PHE A 77 -3.00 -13.62 -6.40
CA PHE A 77 -3.36 -12.20 -6.49
C PHE A 77 -2.19 -11.30 -6.90
N ARG A 78 -0.95 -11.75 -6.73
CA ARG A 78 0.24 -10.97 -7.12
C ARG A 78 0.30 -10.69 -8.63
N SER A 79 -0.29 -11.57 -9.44
CA SER A 79 -0.43 -11.36 -10.89
C SER A 79 -1.19 -10.09 -11.27
N TYR A 80 -2.01 -9.54 -10.37
CA TYR A 80 -2.72 -8.30 -10.60
C TYR A 80 -1.87 -7.07 -10.29
N TRP A 81 -0.78 -7.17 -9.54
CA TRP A 81 0.02 -6.01 -9.15
C TRP A 81 0.50 -5.23 -10.39
N ASP A 82 1.07 -5.96 -11.35
CA ASP A 82 1.58 -5.43 -12.61
C ASP A 82 0.48 -4.84 -13.49
N LYS A 83 -0.75 -5.36 -13.38
CA LYS A 83 -1.91 -4.88 -14.15
C LYS A 83 -2.36 -3.49 -13.68
N TYR A 84 -2.26 -3.21 -12.39
CA TYR A 84 -2.73 -1.93 -11.81
C TYR A 84 -1.60 -0.92 -11.62
N LEU A 85 -0.34 -1.37 -11.60
CA LEU A 85 0.85 -0.52 -11.47
C LEU A 85 0.87 0.70 -12.42
N PRO A 86 0.47 0.61 -13.70
CA PRO A 86 0.49 1.76 -14.62
C PRO A 86 -0.50 2.88 -14.25
N ASN A 87 -1.56 2.54 -13.51
CA ASN A 87 -2.57 3.50 -13.06
C ASN A 87 -2.27 4.04 -11.66
N GLY A 88 -1.27 3.48 -10.98
CA GLY A 88 -0.83 3.91 -9.67
C GLY A 88 -0.10 5.24 -9.75
N TRP A 89 -0.47 6.17 -8.87
CA TRP A 89 0.24 7.43 -8.69
C TRP A 89 1.29 7.36 -7.58
N LEU A 90 1.05 6.49 -6.61
CA LEU A 90 1.94 6.19 -5.50
C LEU A 90 1.82 4.72 -5.16
N LEU A 91 2.94 4.07 -4.89
CA LEU A 91 3.01 2.73 -4.33
C LEU A 91 3.33 2.80 -2.83
N ILE A 92 2.44 2.28 -2.00
CA ILE A 92 2.72 1.92 -0.61
C ILE A 92 3.00 0.42 -0.58
N PHE A 93 4.24 0.04 -0.26
CA PHE A 93 4.64 -1.36 -0.12
C PHE A 93 4.80 -1.72 1.36
N VAL A 94 3.92 -2.57 1.87
CA VAL A 94 3.90 -2.97 3.29
C VAL A 94 4.73 -4.24 3.48
N VAL A 95 5.64 -4.21 4.45
CA VAL A 95 6.56 -5.30 4.78
C VAL A 95 6.33 -5.72 6.23
N ASP A 96 6.16 -7.02 6.46
CA ASP A 96 6.28 -7.59 7.81
C ASP A 96 7.76 -7.59 8.20
N SER A 97 8.16 -6.69 9.11
CA SER A 97 9.57 -6.51 9.46
C SER A 97 10.06 -7.57 10.46
N ALA A 98 9.14 -8.27 11.10
CA ALA A 98 9.42 -9.38 12.01
C ALA A 98 9.53 -10.73 11.27
N ASP A 99 9.00 -10.84 10.05
CA ASP A 99 9.06 -12.05 9.23
C ASP A 99 10.35 -12.11 8.40
N HIS A 100 11.46 -12.40 9.09
CA HIS A 100 12.78 -12.44 8.47
C HIS A 100 12.91 -13.52 7.39
N GLU A 101 12.12 -14.59 7.45
CA GLU A 101 12.13 -15.67 6.45
C GLU A 101 11.56 -15.21 5.11
N ARG A 102 10.51 -14.37 5.11
CA ARG A 102 9.88 -13.84 3.89
C ARG A 102 10.38 -12.48 3.44
N LEU A 103 11.27 -11.81 4.19
CA LEU A 103 11.93 -10.58 3.74
C LEU A 103 12.60 -10.68 2.35
N PRO A 104 13.34 -11.76 2.01
CA PRO A 104 13.91 -11.91 0.67
C PRO A 104 12.85 -11.97 -0.43
N GLU A 105 11.72 -12.63 -0.17
CA GLU A 105 10.58 -12.71 -1.09
C GLU A 105 9.93 -11.34 -1.28
N ALA A 106 9.67 -10.61 -0.18
CA ALA A 106 9.10 -9.26 -0.22
C ALA A 106 10.00 -8.31 -1.02
N LYS A 107 11.31 -8.38 -0.77
CA LYS A 107 12.32 -7.62 -1.53
C LYS A 107 12.28 -7.95 -3.02
N LYS A 108 12.27 -9.23 -3.38
CA LYS A 108 12.21 -9.66 -4.79
C LYS A 108 10.98 -9.07 -5.48
N CYS A 109 9.80 -9.17 -4.87
CA CYS A 109 8.58 -8.64 -5.47
C CYS A 109 8.61 -7.11 -5.59
N LEU A 110 9.11 -6.39 -4.58
CA LEU A 110 9.26 -4.94 -4.68
C LEU A 110 10.19 -4.53 -5.83
N HIS A 111 11.33 -5.20 -6.01
CA HIS A 111 12.24 -4.92 -7.12
C HIS A 111 11.59 -5.18 -8.48
N GLN A 112 10.80 -6.26 -8.62
CA GLN A 112 10.05 -6.53 -9.86
C GLN A 112 9.07 -5.39 -10.21
N LEU A 113 8.38 -4.82 -9.22
CA LEU A 113 7.49 -3.67 -9.44
C LEU A 113 8.28 -2.42 -9.86
N LEU A 114 9.43 -2.17 -9.23
CA LEU A 114 10.27 -1.01 -9.55
C LEU A 114 10.96 -1.14 -10.92
N GLU A 115 11.26 -2.35 -11.37
CA GLU A 115 11.75 -2.58 -12.73
C GLU A 115 10.69 -2.24 -13.77
N GLN A 116 9.42 -2.52 -13.50
CA GLN A 116 8.31 -2.23 -14.40
C GLN A 116 7.93 -0.75 -14.42
N ASN A 117 7.95 -0.07 -13.26
CA ASN A 117 7.67 1.36 -13.17
C ASN A 117 8.68 2.08 -12.26
N PRO A 118 9.90 2.37 -12.74
CA PRO A 118 10.98 2.95 -11.94
C PRO A 118 10.74 4.40 -11.53
N ARG A 119 9.71 5.05 -12.09
CA ARG A 119 9.35 6.44 -11.79
C ARG A 119 8.21 6.55 -10.79
N LEU A 120 7.56 5.45 -10.43
CA LEU A 120 6.46 5.45 -9.47
C LEU A 120 6.99 5.85 -8.08
N PRO A 121 6.48 6.93 -7.46
CA PRO A 121 6.78 7.22 -6.08
C PRO A 121 6.52 6.01 -5.19
N LEU A 122 7.43 5.75 -4.25
CA LEU A 122 7.41 4.58 -3.37
C LEU A 122 7.48 5.01 -1.90
N VAL A 123 6.61 4.45 -1.09
CA VAL A 123 6.70 4.44 0.38
C VAL A 123 6.77 2.99 0.84
N VAL A 124 7.82 2.64 1.59
CA VAL A 124 7.95 1.32 2.23
C VAL A 124 7.50 1.43 3.67
N PHE A 125 6.49 0.65 4.06
CA PHE A 125 5.99 0.61 5.42
C PHE A 125 6.51 -0.63 6.14
N ALA A 126 7.49 -0.44 7.02
CA ALA A 126 8.07 -1.48 7.88
C ALA A 126 7.12 -1.77 9.06
N ASN A 127 6.23 -2.74 8.91
CA ASN A 127 5.19 -3.10 9.88
C ASN A 127 5.66 -4.15 10.90
N LYS A 128 4.92 -4.26 12.01
CA LYS A 128 5.11 -5.27 13.08
C LYS A 128 6.50 -5.28 13.75
N GLN A 129 7.06 -4.10 13.98
CA GLN A 129 8.29 -3.92 14.76
C GLN A 129 8.10 -4.22 16.25
#